data_AF-N8YM28-F1
#
_entry.id   AF-N8YM28-F1
#
_cell.length_a   1.000
_cell.length_b   1.000
_cell.length_c   1.000
_cell.angle_alpha   90.00
_cell.angle_beta   90.00
_cell.angle_gamma   90.00
#
_symmetry.space_group_name_H-M   'P 1'
#
loop_
_entity.id
_entity.type
_entity.pdbx_description
1 polymer ?
#
loop_
_entity_poly.entity_id
_entity_poly.type
_entity_poly.pdbx_seq_one_letter_code
_entity_poly.pdbx_strand_id
1 'polypeptide(L)' 'MSSIVLKVILIISFIIALLGILAGLYLSDLIILSVGILAIVATLLAFLELRKNRYNPFH' A
#
# COMPACT_ATOMS: atom_id res chain seq x y z
N MET A 1 -7.55 -0.14 19.78
CA MET A 1 -7.00 -1.37 19.16
C MET A 1 -7.03 -1.37 17.63
N SER A 2 -8.15 -1.01 16.97
CA SER A 2 -8.27 -1.00 15.48
C SER A 2 -7.19 -0.18 14.73
N SER A 3 -6.80 1.00 15.25
CA SER A 3 -5.80 1.85 14.57
C SER A 3 -4.40 1.24 14.45
N ILE A 4 -3.96 0.38 15.37
CA ILE A 4 -2.61 -0.18 15.36
C ILE A 4 -2.55 -1.31 14.34
N VAL A 5 -3.56 -2.17 14.33
CA VAL A 5 -3.69 -3.29 13.39
C VAL A 5 -3.71 -2.78 11.94
N LEU A 6 -4.51 -1.75 11.64
CA LEU A 6 -4.57 -1.13 10.31
C LEU A 6 -3.22 -0.56 9.85
N LYS A 7 -2.46 0.08 10.75
CA LYS A 7 -1.12 0.58 10.44
C LYS A 7 -0.14 -0.55 10.13
N VAL A 8 -0.18 -1.63 10.91
CA VAL A 8 0.67 -2.81 10.71
C VAL A 8 0.35 -3.47 9.37
N ILE A 9 -0.93 -3.64 9.05
CA ILE A 9 -1.37 -4.19 7.76
C ILE A 9 -0.84 -3.33 6.60
N LEU A 10 -1.00 -2.00 6.66
CA LEU A 10 -0.50 -1.11 5.60
C LEU A 10 1.01 -1.20 5.40
N ILE A 11 1.78 -1.29 6.49
CA ILE A 11 3.23 -1.46 6.40
C ILE A 11 3.59 -2.78 5.73
N ILE A 12 2.93 -3.88 6.12
CA ILE A 12 3.16 -5.20 5.51
C ILE A 12 2.78 -5.18 4.03
N SER A 13 1.63 -4.62 3.69
CA SER A 13 1.17 -4.47 2.30
C SER A 13 2.16 -3.67 1.46
N PHE A 14 2.73 -2.59 2.01
CA PHE A 14 3.74 -1.80 1.33
C PHE A 14 5.02 -2.60 1.05
N ILE A 15 5.50 -3.38 2.03
CA ILE A 15 6.68 -4.25 1.87
C ILE A 15 6.43 -5.30 0.78
N ILE A 16 5.26 -5.94 0.78
CA ILE A 16 4.88 -6.93 -0.24
C ILE A 16 4.84 -6.29 -1.63
N ALA A 17 4.26 -5.09 -1.75
CA ALA A 17 4.23 -4.36 -3.01
C ALA A 17 5.65 -4.04 -3.53
N LEU A 18 6.56 -3.65 -2.62
CA LEU A 18 7.96 -3.39 -2.96
C LEU A 18 8.67 -4.66 -3.47
N LEU A 19 8.46 -5.79 -2.79
CA LEU A 19 9.00 -7.08 -3.22
C LEU A 19 8.43 -7.51 -4.58
N GLY A 20 7.15 -7.25 -4.84
CA GLY A 20 6.51 -7.51 -6.13
C GLY A 20 7.15 -6.73 -7.27
N ILE A 21 7.48 -5.45 -7.05
CA ILE A 21 8.19 -4.63 -8.04
C ILE A 21 9.61 -5.15 -8.26
N LEU A 22 10.35 -5.48 -7.20
CA LEU A 22 11.69 -6.06 -7.32
C LEU A 22 11.67 -7.38 -8.09
N ALA A 23 10.69 -8.24 -7.83
CA ALA A 23 10.51 -9.51 -8.55
C ALA A 23 10.14 -9.27 -10.02
N GLY A 24 9.23 -8.34 -10.31
CA GLY A 24 8.85 -7.97 -11.68
C GLY A 24 10.02 -7.39 -12.48
N LEU A 25 10.86 -6.57 -11.86
CA LEU A 25 12.09 -6.06 -12.47
C LEU A 25 13.11 -7.17 -12.72
N TYR A 26 13.30 -8.09 -11.75
CA TYR A 26 14.25 -9.20 -11.89
C TYR A 26 13.85 -10.16 -13.00
N LEU A 27 12.57 -10.49 -13.11
CA LEU A 27 12.04 -11.40 -14.14
C LEU A 27 11.76 -10.71 -15.49
N SER A 28 11.88 -9.37 -15.55
CA SER A 28 11.43 -8.56 -16.69
C SER A 28 9.97 -8.82 -17.08
N ASP A 29 9.15 -9.20 -16.11
CA ASP A 29 7.73 -9.51 -16.31
C ASP A 29 6.90 -8.23 -16.08
N LEU A 30 6.40 -7.69 -17.19
CA LEU A 30 5.59 -6.47 -17.20
C LEU A 30 4.26 -6.61 -16.45
N ILE A 31 3.70 -7.83 -16.36
CA ILE A 31 2.46 -8.07 -15.63
C ILE A 31 2.73 -7.95 -14.13
N ILE A 32 3.76 -8.65 -13.64
CA ILE A 32 4.14 -8.62 -12.22
C ILE A 32 4.53 -7.19 -11.82
N LEU A 33 5.26 -6.48 -12.68
CA LEU A 33 5.65 -5.10 -12.47
C LEU A 33 4.44 -4.16 -12.39
N SER A 34 3.46 -4.33 -13.27
CA SER A 34 2.21 -3.57 -13.24
C SER A 34 1.40 -3.83 -11.97
N VAL A 35 1.30 -5.09 -11.54
CA VAL A 35 0.63 -5.48 -10.28
C VAL A 35 1.32 -4.84 -9.08
N GLY A 36 2.66 -4.83 -9.04
CA GLY A 36 3.42 -4.19 -7.97
C GLY A 36 3.17 -2.67 -7.89
N ILE A 37 3.13 -1.99 -9.03
CA ILE A 37 2.82 -0.55 -9.10
C ILE A 37 1.39 -0.29 -8.61
N LEU A 38 0.40 -1.06 -9.07
CA LEU A 38 -0.98 -0.94 -8.63
C LEU A 38 -1.12 -1.17 -7.12
N ALA A 39 -0.39 -2.13 -6.57
CA ALA A 39 -0.37 -2.39 -5.13
C ALA A 39 0.21 -1.21 -4.33
N ILE A 40 1.25 -0.53 -4.83
CA ILE A 40 1.77 0.70 -4.22
C ILE A 40 0.70 1.80 -4.20
N VAL A 41 0.05 2.03 -5.35
CA VAL A 41 -0.99 3.07 -5.48
C VAL A 41 -2.16 2.80 -4.53
N ALA A 42 -2.63 1.54 -4.47
CA ALA A 42 -3.69 1.14 -3.55
C ALA A 42 -3.31 1.37 -2.08
N THR A 43 -2.06 1.04 -1.71
CA THR A 43 -1.56 1.24 -0.34
C THR A 43 -1.47 2.72 0.02
N LEU A 44 -1.04 3.57 -0.92
CA LEU A 44 -1.02 5.02 -0.78
C LEU A 44 -2.43 5.60 -0.59
N LEU A 45 -3.39 5.18 -1.40
CA LEU A 45 -4.79 5.61 -1.27
C LEU A 45 -5.38 5.22 0.09
N ALA A 46 -5.16 3.98 0.53
CA ALA A 46 -5.61 3.52 1.84
C ALA A 46 -4.95 4.30 2.99
N PHE A 47 -3.68 4.64 2.87
CA PHE A 47 -2.99 5.49 3.85
C PHE A 47 -3.57 6.91 3.89
N LEU A 48 -3.85 7.51 2.74
CA LEU A 48 -4.46 8.85 2.65
C LEU A 48 -5.88 8.88 3.22
N GLU A 49 -6.68 7.85 2.94
CA GLU A 49 -8.04 7.72 3.49
C GLU A 49 -8.00 7.65 5.03
N LEU A 50 -7.09 6.85 5.60
CA LEU A 50 -6.90 6.79 7.05
C LEU A 50 -6.42 8.12 7.65
N ARG A 51 -5.63 8.90 6.91
CA ARG A 51 -5.20 10.23 7.35
C ARG A 51 -6.36 11.21 7.30
N LYS A 52 -7.15 11.21 6.23
CA LYS A 52 -8.34 12.06 6.04
C LYS A 52 -9.38 11.81 7.14
N ASN A 53 -9.61 10.55 7.49
CA ASN A 53 -10.57 10.18 8.54
C ASN A 53 -10.17 10.68 9.94
N ARG A 54 -8.90 11.08 10.16
CA ARG A 54 -8.44 11.74 11.40
C ARG A 54 -8.55 13.27 11.38
N TYR A 55 -8.72 13.87 10.21
CA TYR A 55 -8.68 15.32 9.99
C TYR A 55 -10.06 15.92 9.71
N ASN A 56 -11.15 15.18 9.97
CA ASN A 56 -12.49 15.74 9.82
C ASN A 56 -12.74 16.74 10.96
N PRO A 57 -12.84 18.06 10.70
CA PRO A 57 -13.01 19.07 11.74
C PRO A 57 -14.47 19.23 12.21
N PHE A 58 -15.39 18.40 11.68
CA PHE A 58 -16.83 18.47 11.95
C PHE A 58 -17.37 17.22 12.67
N HIS A 59 -16.49 16.45 13.33
CA HIS A 59 -16.84 15.39 14.27
C HIS A 59 -16.30 15.75 15.66
#